data_AF-A0A6L9KIA3-F1
#
_entry.id   AF-A0A6L9KIA3-F1
#
_cell.length_a   1.000
_cell.length_b   1.000
_cell.length_c   1.000
_cell.angle_alpha   90.00
_cell.angle_beta   90.00
_cell.angle_gamma   90.00
#
_symmetry.space_group_name_H-M   'P 1'
#
loop_
_entity.id
_entity.type
_entity.pdbx_description
1 polymer ?
#
loop_
_entity_poly.entity_id
_entity_poly.type
_entity_poly.pdbx_seq_one_letter_code
_entity_poly.pdbx_strand_id
1 'polypeptide(L)'
;MVKKNHTIKNLIASDLNNNILYLSQTWEGKMHDKMMCDIEELKFKKKITLWLDSGFEGFNPTNTIINRPKKKPKGKELTIDEKKSNQQISRTRVKVEHAIGNCKVFRIVKEEIRAFVDDFRDLALQIACGLANFKLNF
;
A
#
# COMPACT_ATOMS: atom_id res chain seq x y z
N MET A 1 -1.83 -27.33 11.61
CA MET A 1 -2.33 -26.05 12.17
C MET A 1 -1.27 -24.99 11.95
N VAL A 2 -1.52 -23.97 11.13
CA VAL A 2 -0.56 -22.86 10.92
C VAL A 2 -0.62 -21.97 12.17
N LYS A 3 0.47 -21.90 12.94
CA LYS A 3 0.59 -20.98 14.08
C LYS A 3 0.39 -19.55 13.56
N LYS A 4 -0.44 -18.76 14.24
CA LYS A 4 -0.55 -17.32 13.96
C LYS A 4 0.78 -16.66 14.35
N ASN A 5 1.65 -16.44 13.39
CA ASN A 5 2.89 -15.70 13.61
C ASN A 5 2.58 -14.21 13.73
N HIS A 6 3.37 -13.49 14.53
CA HIS A 6 3.30 -12.04 14.58
C HIS A 6 3.64 -11.52 13.18
N THR A 7 2.66 -10.86 12.57
CA THR A 7 2.82 -10.22 11.26
C THR A 7 3.05 -8.73 11.48
N ILE A 8 3.81 -8.14 10.57
CA ILE A 8 4.00 -6.70 10.50
C ILE A 8 3.41 -6.19 9.19
N LYS A 9 3.09 -4.90 9.15
CA LYS A 9 2.56 -4.24 7.97
C LYS A 9 3.05 -2.81 7.87
N ASN A 10 3.16 -2.34 6.64
CA ASN A 10 3.57 -0.99 6.31
C ASN A 10 2.60 -0.43 5.26
N LEU A 11 2.41 0.88 5.30
CA LEU A 11 1.71 1.61 4.27
C LEU A 11 2.72 2.02 3.20
N ILE A 12 2.42 1.69 1.96
CA ILE A 12 3.27 1.98 0.81
C ILE A 12 2.48 2.84 -0.17
N ALA A 13 3.07 3.93 -0.63
CA ALA A 13 2.59 4.67 -1.79
C ALA A 13 3.59 4.51 -2.94
N SER A 14 3.07 4.21 -4.13
CA SER A 14 3.87 4.06 -5.35
C SER A 14 3.31 4.90 -6.49
N ASP A 15 4.16 5.20 -7.46
CA ASP A 15 3.75 5.77 -8.73
C ASP A 15 3.33 4.67 -9.74
N LEU A 16 2.89 5.10 -10.93
CA LEU A 16 2.50 4.17 -12.01
C LEU A 16 3.69 3.49 -12.70
N ASN A 17 4.92 3.93 -12.41
CA ASN A 17 6.19 3.38 -12.91
C ASN A 17 6.78 2.35 -11.95
N ASN A 18 6.03 1.98 -10.89
CA ASN A 18 6.41 1.06 -9.84
C ASN A 18 7.46 1.61 -8.85
N ASN A 19 7.77 2.91 -8.89
CA ASN A 19 8.63 3.53 -7.88
C ASN A 19 7.86 3.67 -6.57
N ILE A 20 8.50 3.32 -5.46
CA ILE A 20 7.97 3.54 -4.12
C ILE A 20 8.32 4.95 -3.69
N LEU A 21 7.29 5.77 -3.51
CA LEU A 21 7.41 7.19 -3.15
C LEU A 21 7.36 7.40 -1.63
N TYR A 22 6.69 6.51 -0.92
CA TYR A 22 6.51 6.61 0.52
C TYR A 22 6.38 5.22 1.14
N LEU A 23 7.00 5.08 2.30
CA LEU A 23 6.94 3.90 3.17
C LEU A 23 6.73 4.40 4.60
N SER A 24 5.68 3.91 5.26
CA SER A 24 5.44 4.19 6.68
C SER A 24 6.38 3.41 7.59
N GLN A 25 6.41 3.79 8.87
CA GLN A 25 6.95 2.93 9.91
C GLN A 25 6.27 1.55 9.93
N THR A 26 6.92 0.57 10.52
CA THR A 26 6.39 -0.78 10.67
C THR A 26 5.37 -0.81 11.79
N TRP A 27 4.16 -1.22 11.43
CA TRP A 27 3.06 -1.40 12.35
C TRP A 27 2.82 -2.88 12.61
N GLU A 28 2.26 -3.20 13.77
CA GLU A 28 1.77 -4.54 14.02
C GLU A 28 0.64 -4.90 13.03
N GLY A 29 0.64 -6.14 12.55
CA GLY A 29 -0.35 -6.65 11.59
C GLY A 29 -1.80 -6.55 12.08
N LYS A 30 -2.01 -6.42 13.40
CA LYS A 30 -3.34 -6.24 14.01
C LYS A 30 -3.89 -4.82 13.91
N MET A 31 -3.05 -3.82 13.65
CA MET A 31 -3.51 -2.44 13.49
C MET A 31 -4.54 -2.38 12.36
N HIS A 32 -5.45 -1.41 12.36
CA HIS A 32 -6.38 -1.24 11.25
C HIS A 32 -5.74 -0.35 10.17
N ASP A 33 -5.94 -0.64 8.89
CA ASP A 33 -5.30 0.11 7.78
C ASP A 33 -5.70 1.59 7.77
N LYS A 34 -6.96 1.88 8.10
CA LYS A 34 -7.44 3.25 8.30
C LYS A 34 -6.68 3.98 9.41
N MET A 35 -6.47 3.31 10.55
CA MET A 35 -5.79 3.93 11.70
C MET A 35 -4.34 4.26 11.36
N MET A 36 -3.65 3.41 10.59
CA MET A 36 -2.32 3.75 10.08
C MET A 36 -2.36 5.02 9.23
N CYS A 37 -3.31 5.14 8.30
CA CYS A 37 -3.41 6.35 7.47
C CYS A 37 -3.69 7.62 8.28
N ASP A 38 -4.55 7.50 9.29
CA ASP A 38 -4.91 8.60 10.17
C ASP A 38 -3.69 9.05 11.01
N ILE A 39 -2.86 8.11 11.47
CA ILE A 39 -1.64 8.41 12.23
C ILE A 39 -0.53 9.01 11.36
N GLU A 40 -0.34 8.49 10.13
CA GLU A 40 0.71 8.99 9.24
C GLU A 40 0.45 10.41 8.71
N GLU A 41 -0.77 10.94 8.90
CA GLU A 41 -1.19 12.30 8.52
C GLU A 41 -0.64 12.78 7.16
N LEU A 42 -0.76 11.96 6.10
CA LEU A 42 -0.19 12.29 4.80
C LEU A 42 -0.76 13.61 4.24
N LYS A 43 0.09 14.65 4.24
CA LYS A 43 -0.24 15.99 3.75
C LYS A 43 0.40 16.21 2.38
N PHE A 44 -0.42 16.55 1.39
CA PHE A 44 0.03 16.79 0.02
C PHE A 44 0.08 18.29 -0.28
N LYS A 45 1.27 18.79 -0.61
CA LYS A 45 1.48 20.22 -0.95
C LYS A 45 0.81 20.61 -2.27
N LYS A 46 0.73 19.68 -3.23
CA LYS A 46 0.11 19.88 -4.54
C LYS A 46 -1.15 19.03 -4.65
N LYS A 47 -2.05 19.42 -5.56
CA LYS A 47 -3.21 18.61 -5.91
C LYS A 47 -2.76 17.32 -6.58
N ILE A 48 -2.98 16.18 -5.94
CA ILE A 48 -2.59 14.87 -6.48
C ILE A 48 -3.81 13.95 -6.65
N THR A 49 -3.70 12.96 -7.52
CA THR A 49 -4.70 11.90 -7.65
C THR A 49 -4.23 10.67 -6.87
N LEU A 50 -5.02 10.26 -5.89
CA LEU A 50 -4.78 9.08 -5.08
C LEU A 50 -5.68 7.94 -5.52
N TRP A 51 -5.08 6.77 -5.74
CA TRP A 51 -5.79 5.53 -6.00
C TRP A 51 -5.72 4.70 -4.72
N LEU A 52 -6.86 4.52 -4.07
CA LEU A 52 -6.91 3.85 -2.77
C LEU A 52 -7.69 2.53 -2.87
N ASP A 53 -7.25 1.54 -2.10
CA ASP A 53 -8.05 0.35 -1.86
C ASP A 53 -9.28 0.68 -0.99
N SER A 54 -10.30 -0.17 -1.10
CA SER A 54 -11.51 -0.15 -0.27
C SER A 54 -11.25 -0.25 1.24
N GLY A 55 -10.09 -0.77 1.67
CA GLY A 55 -9.66 -0.79 3.07
C GLY A 55 -9.35 0.60 3.66
N PHE A 56 -9.13 1.60 2.79
CA PHE A 56 -8.88 3.00 3.15
C PHE A 56 -10.16 3.85 3.05
N GLU A 57 -11.32 3.24 3.29
CA GLU A 57 -12.58 3.95 3.37
C GLU A 57 -12.56 4.94 4.54
N GLY A 58 -12.93 6.20 4.27
CA GLY A 58 -12.85 7.29 5.25
C GLY A 58 -11.55 8.13 5.21
N PHE A 59 -10.48 7.68 4.56
CA PHE A 59 -9.26 8.48 4.41
C PHE A 59 -9.44 9.51 3.30
N ASN A 60 -9.47 10.81 3.65
CA ASN A 60 -9.65 11.90 2.71
C ASN A 60 -8.67 13.07 3.00
N PRO A 61 -7.40 12.97 2.58
CA PRO A 61 -6.41 14.03 2.81
C PRO A 61 -6.71 15.28 1.96
N THR A 62 -6.34 16.45 2.47
CA THR A 62 -6.49 17.72 1.75
C THR A 62 -5.67 17.73 0.47
N ASN A 63 -6.12 18.48 -0.54
CA ASN A 63 -5.51 18.55 -1.88
C ASN A 63 -5.44 17.22 -2.64
N THR A 64 -6.41 16.33 -2.47
CA THR A 64 -6.42 15.05 -3.20
C THR A 64 -7.70 14.79 -3.98
N ILE A 65 -7.55 14.19 -5.15
CA ILE A 65 -8.65 13.58 -5.92
C ILE A 65 -8.57 12.08 -5.64
N ILE A 66 -9.59 11.51 -5.02
CA ILE A 66 -9.57 10.13 -4.54
C ILE A 66 -10.36 9.23 -5.49
N ASN A 67 -9.66 8.27 -6.08
CA ASN A 67 -10.25 7.19 -6.85
C ASN A 67 -10.31 5.93 -5.98
N ARG A 68 -11.52 5.57 -5.54
CA ARG A 68 -11.80 4.38 -4.74
C ARG A 68 -12.81 3.48 -5.45
N PRO A 69 -12.65 2.15 -5.35
CA PRO A 69 -13.60 1.24 -5.95
C PRO A 69 -14.95 1.36 -5.24
N LYS A 70 -16.04 1.46 -6.01
CA LYS A 70 -17.38 1.52 -5.47
C LYS A 70 -17.84 0.11 -5.08
N LYS A 71 -18.15 -0.10 -3.79
CA LYS A 71 -18.75 -1.35 -3.30
C LYS A 71 -20.14 -1.55 -3.90
N LYS A 72 -20.50 -2.79 -4.22
CA LYS A 72 -21.84 -3.15 -4.68
C LYS A 72 -22.86 -2.83 -3.56
N PRO A 73 -23.91 -2.03 -3.83
CA PRO A 73 -24.93 -1.77 -2.84
C PRO A 73 -25.74 -3.04 -2.53
N LYS A 74 -26.22 -3.20 -1.29
CA LYS A 74 -27.07 -4.34 -0.92
C LYS A 74 -28.32 -4.39 -1.82
N GLY A 75 -28.53 -5.52 -2.49
CA GLY A 75 -29.70 -5.75 -3.35
C GLY A 75 -29.70 -5.01 -4.70
N LYS A 76 -28.61 -4.33 -5.07
CA LYS A 76 -28.52 -3.59 -6.34
C LYS A 76 -27.27 -3.97 -7.13
N GLU A 77 -27.36 -3.84 -8.45
CA GLU A 77 -26.25 -4.00 -9.40
C GLU A 77 -25.40 -2.72 -9.47
N LEU A 78 -24.11 -2.86 -9.77
CA LEU A 78 -23.29 -1.72 -10.19
C LEU A 78 -23.68 -1.33 -11.61
N THR A 79 -23.78 -0.03 -11.88
CA THR A 79 -24.01 0.47 -13.23
C THR A 79 -22.83 0.16 -14.15
N ILE A 80 -23.02 0.26 -15.47
CA ILE A 80 -21.97 -0.01 -16.45
C ILE A 80 -20.78 0.95 -16.23
N ASP A 81 -21.05 2.21 -15.92
CA ASP A 81 -20.00 3.22 -15.67
C ASP A 81 -19.25 2.96 -14.37
N GLU A 82 -19.95 2.52 -13.33
CA GLU A 82 -19.30 2.11 -12.07
C GLU A 82 -18.42 0.86 -12.27
N LYS A 83 -18.88 -0.10 -13.07
CA LYS A 83 -18.09 -1.28 -13.44
C LYS A 83 -16.83 -0.88 -14.22
N LYS A 84 -16.93 0.04 -15.19
CA LYS A 84 -15.79 0.58 -15.94
C LYS A 84 -14.80 1.31 -15.04
N SER A 85 -15.28 2.17 -14.14
CA SER A 85 -14.44 2.88 -13.16
C SER A 85 -13.71 1.90 -12.23
N ASN A 86 -14.42 0.92 -11.67
CA ASN A 86 -13.82 -0.13 -10.85
C ASN A 86 -12.79 -0.96 -11.63
N GLN A 87 -13.03 -1.22 -12.93
CA GLN A 87 -12.06 -1.90 -13.78
C GLN A 87 -10.78 -1.08 -13.96
N GLN A 88 -10.88 0.23 -14.16
CA GLN A 88 -9.73 1.12 -14.25
C GLN A 88 -8.94 1.14 -12.93
N ILE A 89 -9.63 1.26 -11.79
CA ILE A 89 -9.00 1.23 -10.46
C ILE A 89 -8.28 -0.12 -10.24
N SER A 90 -8.93 -1.23 -10.62
CA SER A 90 -8.33 -2.57 -10.53
C SER A 90 -7.06 -2.69 -11.38
N ARG A 91 -7.06 -2.18 -12.61
CA ARG A 91 -5.86 -2.13 -13.47
C ARG A 91 -4.73 -1.33 -12.83
N THR A 92 -5.04 -0.20 -12.19
CA THR A 92 -4.04 0.61 -11.48
C THR A 92 -3.47 -0.14 -10.28
N ARG A 93 -4.28 -0.90 -9.53
CA ARG A 93 -3.80 -1.69 -8.38
C ARG A 93 -2.70 -2.69 -8.76
N VAL A 94 -2.77 -3.28 -9.95
CA VAL A 94 -1.74 -4.19 -10.45
C VAL A 94 -0.36 -3.52 -10.46
N LYS A 95 -0.27 -2.21 -10.72
CA LYS A 95 1.01 -1.47 -10.66
C LYS A 95 1.56 -1.38 -9.24
N VAL A 96 0.68 -1.15 -8.25
CA VAL A 96 1.06 -1.16 -6.84
C VAL A 96 1.54 -2.55 -6.42
N GLU A 97 0.86 -3.60 -6.87
CA GLU A 97 1.28 -4.98 -6.62
C GLU A 97 2.63 -5.31 -7.25
N HIS A 98 2.93 -4.79 -8.45
CA HIS A 98 4.25 -4.90 -9.06
C HIS A 98 5.32 -4.17 -8.25
N ALA A 99 5.06 -2.95 -7.77
CA ALA A 99 5.98 -2.21 -6.91
C ALA A 99 6.30 -2.98 -5.62
N ILE A 100 5.27 -3.52 -4.95
CA ILE A 100 5.43 -4.36 -3.77
C ILE A 100 6.18 -5.66 -4.12
N GLY A 101 5.86 -6.27 -5.27
CA GLY A 101 6.52 -7.45 -5.79
C GLY A 101 8.02 -7.25 -5.97
N ASN A 102 8.44 -6.10 -6.50
CA ASN A 102 9.85 -5.74 -6.66
C ASN A 102 10.59 -5.70 -5.31
N CYS A 103 9.96 -5.19 -4.24
CA CYS A 103 10.53 -5.27 -2.89
C CYS A 103 10.58 -6.69 -2.35
N LYS A 104 9.56 -7.50 -2.64
CA LYS A 104 9.47 -8.89 -2.15
C LYS A 104 10.41 -9.86 -2.88
N VAL A 105 11.17 -9.41 -3.88
CA VAL A 105 12.29 -10.18 -4.45
C VAL A 105 13.34 -10.45 -3.37
N PHE A 106 13.55 -9.52 -2.45
CA PHE A 106 14.46 -9.68 -1.32
C PHE A 106 13.83 -10.62 -0.29
N ARG A 107 14.46 -11.79 -0.08
CA ARG A 107 13.94 -12.81 0.85
C ARG A 107 13.72 -12.28 2.26
N ILE A 108 14.58 -11.36 2.70
CA ILE A 108 14.48 -10.72 4.02
C ILE A 108 13.14 -10.00 4.25
N VAL A 109 12.48 -9.50 3.19
CA VAL A 109 11.19 -8.81 3.27
C VAL A 109 10.00 -9.78 3.32
N LYS A 110 10.15 -10.99 2.78
CA LYS A 110 9.04 -11.96 2.66
C LYS A 110 9.12 -13.12 3.65
N GLU A 111 10.32 -13.42 4.15
CA GLU A 111 10.59 -14.55 5.04
C GLU A 111 10.60 -14.10 6.50
N GLU A 112 10.55 -15.06 7.42
CA GLU A 112 10.54 -14.81 8.84
C GLU A 112 11.91 -14.29 9.31
N ILE A 113 11.94 -13.02 9.75
CA ILE A 113 13.12 -12.42 10.37
C ILE A 113 13.20 -12.87 11.83
N ARG A 114 14.22 -13.66 12.15
CA ARG A 114 14.53 -14.16 13.51
C ARG A 114 15.47 -13.26 14.31
N ALA A 115 15.91 -12.14 13.74
CA ALA A 115 16.72 -11.16 14.45
C ALA A 115 15.90 -10.46 15.54
N PHE A 116 16.48 -10.38 16.74
CA PHE A 116 15.93 -9.67 17.91
C PHE A 116 16.61 -8.32 18.10
N VAL A 117 16.77 -7.59 16.99
CA VAL A 117 17.31 -6.24 16.99
C VAL A 117 16.17 -5.29 16.68
N ASP A 118 16.02 -4.26 17.51
CA ASP A 118 15.02 -3.21 17.31
C ASP A 118 15.25 -2.50 15.97
N ASP A 119 14.17 -2.06 15.33
CA ASP A 119 14.15 -1.36 14.03
C ASP A 119 14.77 -2.13 12.84
N PHE A 120 15.27 -3.35 13.04
CA PHE A 120 15.90 -4.13 11.98
C PHE A 120 14.91 -4.43 10.84
N ARG A 121 13.64 -4.64 11.17
CA ARG A 121 12.56 -4.91 10.20
C ARG A 121 12.27 -3.67 9.35
N ASP A 122 12.18 -2.50 9.99
CA ASP A 122 12.04 -1.21 9.32
C ASP A 122 13.22 -0.94 8.40
N LEU A 123 14.44 -1.09 8.90
CA LEU A 123 15.66 -0.86 8.13
C LEU A 123 15.75 -1.80 6.92
N ALA A 124 15.49 -3.10 7.12
CA ALA A 124 15.51 -4.08 6.04
C ALA A 124 14.50 -3.74 4.94
N LEU A 125 13.30 -3.29 5.32
CA LEU A 125 12.28 -2.90 4.35
C LEU A 125 12.64 -1.60 3.64
N GLN A 126 13.16 -0.59 4.35
CA GLN A 126 13.64 0.66 3.75
C GLN A 126 14.74 0.43 2.72
N ILE A 127 15.75 -0.38 3.07
CA ILE A 127 16.84 -0.74 2.15
C ILE A 127 16.29 -1.49 0.95
N ALA A 128 15.39 -2.45 1.14
CA ALA A 128 14.76 -3.19 0.05
C ALA A 128 13.97 -2.28 -0.90
N CYS A 129 13.20 -1.33 -0.38
CA CYS A 129 12.50 -0.31 -1.17
C CYS A 129 13.49 0.57 -1.96
N GLY A 130 14.57 1.01 -1.33
CA GLY A 130 15.62 1.78 -1.99
C GLY A 130 16.28 1.02 -3.13
N LEU A 131 16.65 -0.25 -2.91
CA LEU A 131 17.23 -1.11 -3.93
C LEU A 131 16.24 -1.45 -5.06
N ALA A 132 14.96 -1.65 -4.74
CA ALA A 132 13.92 -1.87 -5.74
C ALA A 132 13.76 -0.65 -6.66
N ASN A 133 13.73 0.56 -6.09
CA ASN A 133 13.71 1.80 -6.86
C ASN A 133 15.00 1.99 -7.67
N PHE A 134 16.16 1.66 -7.11
CA PHE A 134 17.44 1.76 -7.83
C PHE A 134 17.44 0.91 -9.10
N LYS A 135 16.98 -0.34 -9.00
CA LYS A 135 16.87 -1.27 -10.14
C LYS A 135 15.90 -0.81 -11.24
N LEU A 136 14.94 0.06 -10.94
CA LEU A 136 14.02 0.58 -11.94
C LEU A 136 14.62 1.73 -12.76
N ASN A 137 15.63 2.41 -12.20
CA ASN A 137 16.24 3.60 -12.80
C ASN A 137 17.59 3.33 -13.48
N PHE A 138 18.15 2.12 -13.33
CA PHE A 138 19.42 1.65 -13.90
C PHE A 138 19.29 0.23 -14.42
#